data_AF-A0A9Q8QDL8-F1
#
_entry.id   AF-A0A9Q8QDL8-F1
#
_cell.length_a   1.000
_cell.length_b   1.000
_cell.length_c   1.000
_cell.angle_alpha   90.00
_cell.angle_beta   90.00
_cell.angle_gamma   90.00
#
_symmetry.space_group_name_H-M   'P 1'
#
loop_
_entity.id
_entity.type
_entity.pdbx_description
1 polymer ?
#
loop_
_entity_poly.entity_id
_entity_poly.type
_entity_poly.pdbx_seq_one_letter_code
_entity_poly.pdbx_strand_id
1 'polypeptide(L)'
;MSSIGNFATLIVNDCDFARFARRPKDALWSQLIAIPTCFAVTSFIGIIVSSSSTAIYGQPIWDPLDILAKFIDNGSSAERFGVFAIALAFSLAQLAANIAANSVSAGSDLTALLPRSSNFTTYLSAYSVFLSSIAGVMATDYYIVRKGYLEVRGLYDARKSGPYYYTMGVTWRAYPAYFSGILVTIVGFAGAVGQPVPVGAIYLYNVNFFCGFIVSSIIYWALCTISPVPAVSTCWMEVGDVDDVDVAYDAKLDNT
;
A
#
# COMPACT_ATOMS: atom_id res chain seq x y z
N MET A 1 -0.18 -12.19 10.61
CA MET A 1 -0.22 -10.90 9.90
C MET A 1 0.04 -11.18 8.43
N SER A 2 -0.77 -10.67 7.51
CA SER A 2 -0.48 -10.86 6.08
C SER A 2 0.70 -9.96 5.70
N SER A 3 1.82 -10.54 5.24
CA SER A 3 3.04 -9.79 4.91
C SER A 3 2.77 -8.73 3.83
N ILE A 4 1.79 -8.94 2.96
CA ILE A 4 1.36 -7.99 1.93
C ILE A 4 0.75 -6.73 2.55
N GLY A 5 0.07 -6.84 3.69
CA GLY A 5 -0.54 -5.68 4.35
C GLY A 5 0.49 -4.62 4.75
N ASN A 6 1.71 -5.05 5.09
CA ASN A 6 2.83 -4.15 5.41
C ASN A 6 3.34 -3.37 4.19
N PHE A 7 3.05 -3.84 2.98
CA PHE A 7 3.43 -3.16 1.72
C PHE A 7 2.26 -2.43 1.07
N ALA A 8 1.05 -2.51 1.62
CA ALA A 8 -0.14 -1.96 0.98
C ALA A 8 0.01 -0.45 0.68
N THR A 9 0.62 0.32 1.59
CA THR A 9 0.92 1.74 1.40
C THR A 9 1.91 1.98 0.27
N LEU A 10 2.97 1.16 0.21
CA LEU A 10 3.98 1.24 -0.85
C LEU A 10 3.38 0.87 -2.22
N ILE A 11 2.49 -0.11 -2.27
CA ILE A 11 1.85 -0.55 -3.52
C ILE A 11 1.00 0.58 -4.12
N VAL A 12 0.25 1.33 -3.31
CA VAL A 12 -0.65 2.38 -3.83
C VAL A 12 0.09 3.66 -4.21
N ASN A 13 1.28 3.92 -3.66
CA ASN A 13 2.07 5.12 -3.93
C ASN A 13 3.32 4.84 -4.79
N ASP A 14 3.50 3.62 -5.30
CA ASP A 14 4.69 3.24 -6.07
C ASP A 14 4.91 4.14 -7.30
N CYS A 15 3.83 4.74 -7.84
CA CYS A 15 3.89 5.71 -8.92
C CYS A 15 4.76 6.95 -8.60
N ASP A 16 4.87 7.36 -7.33
CA ASP A 16 5.71 8.48 -6.90
C ASP A 16 7.20 8.20 -7.09
N PHE A 17 7.59 6.92 -7.02
CA PHE A 17 8.96 6.45 -7.27
C PHE A 17 9.15 6.05 -8.74
N ALA A 18 8.18 5.31 -9.29
CA ALA A 18 8.25 4.80 -10.65
C ALA A 18 8.28 5.91 -11.71
N ARG A 19 7.73 7.11 -11.44
CA ARG A 19 7.83 8.26 -12.35
C ARG A 19 9.26 8.70 -12.67
N PHE A 20 10.24 8.34 -11.83
CA PHE A 20 11.66 8.63 -12.07
C PHE A 20 12.36 7.54 -12.88
N ALA A 21 11.68 6.43 -13.17
CA ALA A 21 12.21 5.37 -14.02
C ALA A 21 12.25 5.83 -15.48
N ARG A 22 13.32 5.45 -16.20
CA ARG A 22 13.46 5.79 -17.62
C ARG A 22 12.61 4.91 -18.51
N ARG A 23 12.30 3.69 -18.06
CA ARG A 23 11.48 2.71 -18.77
C ARG A 23 10.56 2.00 -17.78
N PRO A 24 9.32 1.61 -18.17
CA PRO A 24 8.39 0.92 -17.28
C PRO A 24 8.98 -0.34 -16.62
N LYS A 25 9.79 -1.10 -17.37
CA LYS A 25 10.45 -2.32 -16.87
C LYS A 25 11.49 -2.07 -15.78
N ASP A 26 12.05 -0.87 -15.67
CA ASP A 26 13.12 -0.57 -14.71
C ASP A 26 12.58 -0.55 -13.27
N ALA A 27 11.33 -0.12 -13.08
CA ALA A 27 10.64 -0.15 -11.79
C ALA A 27 10.39 -1.59 -11.29
N LEU A 28 10.07 -2.52 -12.20
CA LEU A 28 9.83 -3.93 -11.86
C LEU A 28 11.09 -4.63 -11.34
N TRP A 29 12.21 -4.49 -12.06
CA TRP A 29 13.43 -5.23 -11.73
C TRP A 29 14.08 -4.77 -10.44
N SER A 30 14.02 -3.46 -10.15
CA SER A 30 14.56 -2.92 -8.90
C SER A 30 13.81 -3.50 -7.69
N GLN A 31 12.48 -3.55 -7.73
CA GLN A 31 11.66 -4.12 -6.66
C GLN A 31 11.85 -5.63 -6.52
N LEU A 32 11.82 -6.37 -7.65
CA LEU A 32 11.92 -7.82 -7.67
C LEU A 32 13.26 -8.34 -7.11
N ILE A 33 14.33 -7.56 -7.24
CA ILE A 33 15.65 -7.93 -6.72
C ILE A 33 15.86 -7.35 -5.33
N ALA A 34 15.62 -6.05 -5.13
CA ALA A 34 15.93 -5.38 -3.88
C ALA A 34 15.06 -5.87 -2.73
N ILE A 35 13.75 -6.03 -2.92
CA ILE A 35 12.86 -6.44 -1.81
C ILE A 35 13.24 -7.83 -1.30
N PRO A 36 13.30 -8.91 -2.12
CA PRO A 36 13.67 -10.23 -1.60
C PRO A 36 15.09 -10.28 -1.05
N THR A 37 16.04 -9.59 -1.68
CA THR A 37 17.44 -9.59 -1.22
C THR A 37 17.59 -8.92 0.13
N CYS A 38 17.04 -7.71 0.29
CA CYS A 38 17.08 -6.98 1.55
C CYS A 38 16.35 -7.75 2.66
N PHE A 39 15.15 -8.30 2.36
CA PHE A 39 14.42 -9.11 3.33
C PHE A 39 15.16 -10.39 3.71
N ALA A 40 15.78 -11.08 2.75
CA ALA A 40 16.55 -12.29 3.02
C ALA A 40 17.74 -11.99 3.94
N VAL A 41 18.50 -10.94 3.65
CA VAL A 41 19.66 -10.55 4.46
C VAL A 41 19.23 -10.14 5.87
N THR A 42 18.24 -9.26 6.00
CA THR A 42 17.77 -8.79 7.32
C THR A 42 17.15 -9.93 8.12
N SER A 43 16.33 -10.78 7.49
CA SER A 43 15.73 -11.93 8.17
C SER A 43 16.78 -12.95 8.61
N PHE A 44 17.80 -13.19 7.77
CA PHE A 44 18.91 -14.08 8.12
C PHE A 44 19.68 -13.59 9.35
N ILE A 45 20.00 -12.29 9.41
CA ILE A 45 20.64 -11.68 10.59
C ILE A 45 19.74 -11.83 11.82
N GLY A 46 18.44 -11.52 11.70
CA GLY A 46 17.48 -11.66 12.78
C GLY A 46 17.38 -13.09 13.32
N ILE A 47 17.37 -14.09 12.43
CA ILE A 47 17.38 -15.52 12.80
C ILE A 47 18.66 -15.89 13.55
N ILE A 48 19.83 -15.45 13.10
CA ILE A 48 21.10 -15.72 13.79
C ILE A 48 21.11 -15.10 15.18
N VAL A 49 20.69 -13.84 15.30
CA VAL A 49 20.67 -13.12 16.58
C VAL A 49 19.69 -13.80 17.54
N SER A 50 18.49 -14.14 17.07
CA SER A 50 17.49 -14.85 17.88
C SER A 50 17.95 -16.26 18.28
N SER A 51 18.58 -17.01 17.37
CA SER A 51 19.18 -18.31 17.68
C SER A 51 20.29 -18.18 18.73
N SER A 52 21.17 -17.19 18.60
CA SER A 52 22.26 -16.93 19.54
C SER A 52 21.74 -16.53 20.92
N SER A 53 20.62 -15.80 20.98
CA SER A 53 20.00 -15.43 22.25
C SER A 53 19.53 -16.65 23.06
N THR A 54 19.19 -17.77 22.40
CA THR A 54 18.87 -19.02 23.10
C THR A 54 20.10 -19.59 23.82
N ALA A 55 21.28 -19.51 23.20
CA ALA A 55 22.52 -19.97 23.81
C ALA A 55 22.98 -19.07 24.97
N ILE A 56 22.66 -17.78 24.94
CA ILE A 56 23.09 -16.80 25.96
C ILE A 56 22.08 -16.69 27.11
N TYR A 57 20.78 -16.65 26.81
CA TYR A 57 19.71 -16.34 27.75
C TYR A 57 18.73 -17.50 27.99
N GLY A 58 18.96 -18.66 27.36
CA GLY A 58 18.12 -19.85 27.52
C GLY A 58 16.77 -19.82 26.79
N GLN A 59 16.46 -18.73 26.08
CA GLN A 59 15.23 -18.57 25.31
C GLN A 59 15.46 -17.74 24.05
N PRO A 60 14.74 -18.04 22.94
CA PRO A 60 14.83 -17.25 21.72
C PRO A 60 14.12 -15.91 21.92
N ILE A 61 14.88 -14.82 21.85
CA ILE A 61 14.39 -13.45 21.86
C ILE A 61 14.35 -12.97 20.41
N TRP A 62 13.18 -12.55 19.95
CA TRP A 62 12.96 -12.09 18.57
C TRP A 62 12.91 -10.56 18.46
N ASP A 63 12.52 -9.88 19.55
CA ASP A 63 12.52 -8.41 19.61
C ASP A 63 13.95 -7.91 19.88
N PRO A 64 14.56 -7.16 18.94
CA PRO A 64 15.91 -6.63 19.14
C PRO A 64 15.98 -5.62 20.29
N LEU A 65 14.89 -4.95 20.66
CA LEU A 65 14.86 -4.03 21.79
C LEU A 65 14.99 -4.78 23.13
N ASP A 66 14.33 -5.93 23.25
CA ASP A 66 14.44 -6.79 24.44
C ASP A 66 15.88 -7.33 24.60
N ILE A 67 16.55 -7.65 23.49
CA ILE A 67 17.96 -8.06 23.50
C ILE A 67 18.84 -6.91 24.01
N LEU A 68 18.67 -5.69 23.48
CA LEU A 68 19.44 -4.52 23.89
C LEU A 68 19.20 -4.17 25.36
N ALA A 69 17.97 -4.30 25.86
CA ALA A 69 17.65 -4.07 27.27
C ALA A 69 18.43 -5.01 28.20
N LYS A 70 18.56 -6.29 27.84
CA LYS A 70 19.35 -7.26 28.64
C LYS A 70 20.85 -6.92 28.71
N PHE A 71 21.40 -6.26 27.70
CA PHE A 71 22.78 -5.75 27.72
C PHE A 71 22.95 -4.50 28.59
N ILE A 72 21.88 -3.73 28.88
CA ILE A 72 21.96 -2.55 29.76
C ILE A 72 22.07 -2.95 31.23
N ASP A 73 21.21 -3.89 31.66
CA ASP A 73 21.06 -4.23 33.08
C ASP A 73 22.32 -4.88 33.67
N ASN A 74 23.02 -5.69 32.89
CA ASN A 74 24.20 -6.44 33.32
C ASN A 74 25.51 -6.02 32.61
N GLY A 75 25.48 -5.00 31.76
CA GLY A 75 26.61 -4.60 30.93
C GLY A 75 27.53 -3.56 31.57
N SER A 76 28.81 -3.64 31.19
CA SER A 76 29.86 -2.65 31.39
C SER A 76 29.52 -1.29 30.75
N SER A 77 30.29 -0.25 31.11
CA SER A 77 30.15 1.08 30.50
C SER A 77 30.32 1.08 28.97
N ALA A 78 31.17 0.20 28.44
CA ALA A 78 31.36 0.02 27.00
C ALA A 78 30.14 -0.61 26.33
N GLU A 79 29.54 -1.65 26.92
CA GLU A 79 28.32 -2.29 26.40
C GLU A 79 27.13 -1.32 26.39
N ARG A 80 26.98 -0.52 27.45
CA ARG A 80 25.95 0.52 27.53
C ARG A 80 26.09 1.58 26.43
N PHE A 81 27.32 1.98 26.11
CA PHE A 81 27.58 2.87 24.98
C PHE A 81 27.26 2.20 23.63
N GLY A 82 27.59 0.92 23.47
CA GLY A 82 27.22 0.14 22.29
C GLY A 82 25.70 0.07 22.09
N VAL A 83 24.94 -0.17 23.16
CA VAL A 83 23.47 -0.16 23.13
C VAL A 83 22.95 1.22 22.73
N PHE A 84 23.50 2.31 23.27
CA PHE A 84 23.13 3.67 22.87
C PHE A 84 23.33 3.89 21.36
N ALA A 85 24.48 3.50 20.81
CA ALA A 85 24.77 3.67 19.39
C ALA A 85 23.81 2.88 18.50
N ILE A 86 23.49 1.63 18.86
CA ILE A 86 22.54 0.79 18.12
C ILE A 86 21.12 1.35 18.22
N ALA A 87 20.68 1.77 19.40
CA ALA A 87 19.37 2.36 19.60
C ALA A 87 19.20 3.68 18.83
N LEU A 88 20.27 4.49 18.75
CA LEU A 88 20.29 5.70 17.93
C LEU A 88 20.17 5.35 16.43
N ALA A 89 20.92 4.35 15.97
CA ALA A 89 20.83 3.88 14.59
C ALA A 89 19.43 3.36 14.24
N PHE A 90 18.80 2.57 15.11
CA PHE A 90 17.41 2.14 14.94
C PHE A 90 16.43 3.31 14.93
N SER A 91 16.61 4.30 15.81
CA SER A 91 15.74 5.48 15.84
C SER A 91 15.84 6.28 14.53
N LEU A 92 17.06 6.48 14.01
CA LEU A 92 17.29 7.15 12.73
C LEU A 92 16.74 6.34 11.55
N ALA A 93 16.94 5.02 11.55
CA ALA A 93 16.41 4.14 10.53
C ALA A 93 14.87 4.16 10.50
N GLN A 94 14.23 4.16 11.68
CA GLN A 94 12.77 4.26 11.78
C GLN A 94 12.25 5.60 11.29
N LEU A 95 12.94 6.70 11.60
CA LEU A 95 12.61 8.02 11.08
C LEU A 95 12.70 8.05 9.55
N ALA A 96 13.80 7.52 8.98
CA ALA A 96 14.00 7.45 7.54
C ALA A 96 12.93 6.60 6.84
N ALA A 97 12.58 5.44 7.41
CA ALA A 97 11.52 4.57 6.90
C ALA A 97 10.15 5.27 6.95
N ASN A 98 9.84 5.99 8.03
CA ASN A 98 8.60 6.74 8.16
C ASN A 98 8.53 7.91 7.15
N ILE A 99 9.64 8.60 6.89
CA ILE A 99 9.68 9.67 5.89
C ILE A 99 9.50 9.08 4.47
N ALA A 100 10.22 8.02 4.15
CA ALA A 100 10.22 7.41 2.82
C ALA A 100 8.90 6.69 2.49
N ALA A 101 8.33 5.95 3.44
CA ALA A 101 7.15 5.11 3.21
C ALA A 101 5.82 5.75 3.66
N ASN A 102 5.83 6.64 4.66
CA ASN A 102 4.61 7.07 5.37
C ASN A 102 4.29 8.58 5.26
N SER A 103 5.08 9.41 4.56
CA SER A 103 4.80 10.86 4.43
C SER A 103 3.52 11.23 3.65
N VAL A 104 2.94 10.31 2.87
CA VAL A 104 1.61 10.49 2.25
C VAL A 104 0.46 10.17 3.24
N SER A 105 0.78 9.51 4.36
CA SER A 105 -0.13 9.12 5.46
C SER A 105 0.08 9.96 6.73
N ALA A 106 0.58 11.20 6.63
CA ALA A 106 0.58 12.14 7.76
C ALA A 106 -0.84 12.41 8.32
N GLY A 107 -1.91 12.04 7.59
CA GLY A 107 -3.29 12.04 8.09
C GLY A 107 -3.57 11.02 9.21
N SER A 108 -2.75 9.99 9.37
CA SER A 108 -2.91 8.94 10.39
C SER A 108 -2.18 9.26 11.71
N ASP A 109 -1.30 10.27 11.71
CA ASP A 109 -0.55 10.76 12.87
C ASP A 109 -1.46 11.35 13.96
N LEU A 110 -2.76 11.54 13.69
CA LEU A 110 -3.74 11.86 14.74
C LEU A 110 -3.92 10.72 15.75
N THR A 111 -3.44 9.51 15.45
CA THR A 111 -3.41 8.37 16.38
C THR A 111 -2.17 8.35 17.28
N ALA A 112 -1.15 9.17 16.98
CA ALA A 112 0.07 9.30 17.80
C ALA A 112 -0.14 10.16 19.06
N LEU A 113 -1.29 10.83 19.20
CA LEU A 113 -1.59 11.66 20.38
C LEU A 113 -2.12 10.88 21.59
N LEU A 114 -2.38 9.57 21.49
CA LEU A 114 -2.85 8.75 22.62
C LEU A 114 -2.20 7.34 22.64
N PRO A 115 -1.10 7.14 23.39
CA PRO A 115 -0.42 5.85 23.45
C PRO A 115 -1.02 4.96 24.55
N ARG A 116 -2.01 4.12 24.22
CA ARG A 116 -2.37 2.92 25.01
C ARG A 116 -3.06 1.86 24.14
N SER A 117 -2.33 0.95 23.47
CA SER A 117 -2.77 -0.46 23.34
C SER A 117 -1.70 -1.36 22.70
N SER A 118 -1.66 -2.61 23.14
CA SER A 118 -0.86 -3.74 22.62
C SER A 118 -1.33 -4.28 21.25
N ASN A 119 -2.17 -3.54 20.52
CA ASN A 119 -2.82 -4.00 19.28
C ASN A 119 -2.36 -3.25 18.01
N PHE A 120 -1.22 -2.56 18.05
CA PHE A 120 -0.70 -1.78 16.91
C PHE A 120 -0.61 -2.59 15.60
N THR A 121 -0.16 -3.84 15.71
CA THR A 121 -0.09 -4.81 14.62
C THR A 121 -1.46 -5.09 13.99
N THR A 122 -2.52 -5.20 14.80
CA THR A 122 -3.89 -5.37 14.30
C THR A 122 -4.37 -4.15 13.50
N TYR A 123 -3.99 -2.93 13.93
CA TYR A 123 -4.33 -1.71 13.19
C TYR A 123 -3.62 -1.64 11.83
N LEU A 124 -2.35 -2.03 11.73
CA LEU A 124 -1.64 -2.12 10.44
C LEU A 124 -2.32 -3.11 9.46
N SER A 125 -2.80 -4.25 9.98
CA SER A 125 -3.60 -5.20 9.17
C SER A 125 -5.00 -4.67 8.83
N ALA A 126 -5.49 -3.62 9.50
CA ALA A 126 -6.73 -2.94 9.13
C ALA A 126 -6.52 -2.01 7.93
N TYR A 127 -5.36 -1.33 7.85
CA TYR A 127 -5.04 -0.43 6.72
C TYR A 127 -5.05 -1.16 5.37
N SER A 128 -4.61 -2.42 5.33
CA SER A 128 -4.59 -3.21 4.11
C SER A 128 -5.99 -3.47 3.53
N VAL A 129 -7.04 -3.47 4.36
CA VAL A 129 -8.45 -3.58 3.91
C VAL A 129 -8.85 -2.37 3.07
N PHE A 130 -8.50 -1.17 3.55
CA PHE A 130 -8.83 0.08 2.85
C PHE A 130 -7.97 0.25 1.61
N LEU A 131 -6.64 0.10 1.75
CA LEU A 131 -5.70 0.34 0.65
C LEU A 131 -5.85 -0.66 -0.49
N SER A 132 -6.17 -1.93 -0.19
CA SER A 132 -6.43 -2.93 -1.25
C SER A 132 -7.64 -2.57 -2.11
N SER A 133 -8.69 -2.04 -1.49
CA SER A 133 -9.91 -1.63 -2.19
C SER A 133 -9.63 -0.45 -3.12
N ILE A 134 -8.81 0.53 -2.68
CA ILE A 134 -8.34 1.64 -3.51
C ILE A 134 -7.49 1.12 -4.67
N ALA A 135 -6.51 0.26 -4.39
CA ALA A 135 -5.64 -0.35 -5.39
C ALA A 135 -6.45 -1.07 -6.49
N GLY A 136 -7.51 -1.81 -6.11
CA GLY A 136 -8.38 -2.50 -7.06
C GLY A 136 -9.14 -1.55 -7.98
N VAL A 137 -9.69 -0.44 -7.44
CA VAL A 137 -10.36 0.59 -8.25
C VAL A 137 -9.38 1.25 -9.21
N MET A 138 -8.21 1.67 -8.73
CA MET A 138 -7.18 2.33 -9.54
C MET A 138 -6.65 1.43 -10.65
N ALA A 139 -6.31 0.18 -10.32
CA ALA A 139 -5.80 -0.79 -11.28
C ALA A 139 -6.86 -1.09 -12.36
N THR A 140 -8.12 -1.27 -11.96
CA THR A 140 -9.21 -1.54 -12.89
C THR A 140 -9.50 -0.35 -13.81
N ASP A 141 -9.51 0.88 -13.26
CA ASP A 141 -9.72 2.10 -14.05
C ASP A 141 -8.66 2.21 -15.15
N TYR A 142 -7.40 2.06 -14.79
CA TYR A 142 -6.29 2.19 -15.73
C TYR A 142 -6.20 1.03 -16.72
N TYR A 143 -6.12 -0.22 -16.24
CA TYR A 143 -5.83 -1.37 -17.09
C TYR A 143 -7.04 -1.89 -17.86
N ILE A 144 -8.24 -1.85 -17.26
CA ILE A 144 -9.42 -2.51 -17.83
C ILE A 144 -10.35 -1.50 -18.50
N VAL A 145 -10.71 -0.43 -17.78
CA VAL A 145 -11.69 0.55 -18.26
C VAL A 145 -11.08 1.49 -19.30
N ARG A 146 -9.90 2.06 -19.02
CA ARG A 146 -9.23 3.02 -19.89
C ARG A 146 -8.20 2.40 -20.83
N LYS A 147 -7.73 1.18 -20.53
CA LYS A 147 -6.72 0.45 -21.32
C LYS A 147 -5.44 1.26 -21.52
N GLY A 148 -4.94 1.88 -20.45
CA GLY A 148 -3.74 2.71 -20.48
C GLY A 148 -3.96 4.15 -20.96
N TYR A 149 -5.12 4.47 -21.56
CA TYR A 149 -5.38 5.81 -22.08
C TYR A 149 -5.65 6.82 -20.94
N LEU A 150 -4.80 7.85 -20.86
CA LEU A 150 -5.00 9.00 -19.98
C LEU A 150 -4.74 10.29 -20.75
N GLU A 151 -5.76 11.14 -20.87
CA GLU A 151 -5.60 12.51 -21.35
C GLU A 151 -4.92 13.37 -20.27
N VAL A 152 -3.59 13.49 -20.35
CA VAL A 152 -2.77 14.19 -19.34
C VAL A 152 -3.22 15.64 -19.15
N ARG A 153 -3.50 16.37 -20.24
CA ARG A 153 -3.98 17.77 -20.15
C ARG A 153 -5.27 17.88 -19.35
N GLY A 154 -6.21 16.95 -19.56
CA GLY A 154 -7.48 16.90 -18.83
C GLY A 154 -7.32 16.65 -17.33
N LEU A 155 -6.28 15.92 -16.89
CA LEU A 155 -6.01 15.67 -15.47
C LEU A 155 -5.62 16.96 -14.71
N TYR A 156 -5.08 17.96 -15.42
CA TYR A 156 -4.70 19.26 -14.85
C TYR A 156 -5.72 20.37 -15.11
N ASP A 157 -6.93 20.00 -15.54
CA ASP A 157 -7.96 20.94 -15.97
C ASP A 157 -9.24 20.80 -15.13
N ALA A 158 -9.70 21.93 -14.57
CA ALA A 158 -10.88 21.99 -13.70
C ALA A 158 -12.16 22.45 -14.44
N ARG A 159 -12.14 22.55 -15.78
CA ARG A 159 -13.33 22.89 -16.57
C ARG A 159 -14.45 21.87 -16.32
N LYS A 160 -15.68 22.36 -16.16
CA LYS A 160 -16.87 21.52 -15.96
C LYS A 160 -17.15 20.54 -17.11
N SER A 161 -16.68 20.89 -18.31
CA SER A 161 -16.78 20.08 -19.52
C SER A 161 -15.65 19.05 -19.66
N GLY A 162 -14.65 19.06 -18.78
CA GLY A 162 -13.52 18.14 -18.84
C GLY A 162 -13.93 16.70 -18.51
N PRO A 163 -13.27 15.69 -19.09
CA PRO A 163 -13.63 14.28 -18.91
C PRO A 163 -13.49 13.82 -17.45
N TYR A 164 -12.59 14.42 -16.67
CA TYR A 164 -12.36 14.05 -15.27
C TYR A 164 -13.14 14.91 -14.27
N TYR A 165 -14.00 15.83 -14.73
CA TYR A 165 -14.75 16.71 -13.84
C TYR A 165 -15.93 16.00 -13.16
N TYR A 166 -16.57 15.02 -13.81
CA TYR A 166 -17.71 14.28 -13.24
C TYR A 166 -18.75 15.18 -12.54
N THR A 167 -19.17 14.81 -11.32
CA THR A 167 -20.05 15.63 -10.48
C THR A 167 -19.20 16.39 -9.46
N MET A 168 -18.76 17.60 -9.81
CA MET A 168 -17.92 18.48 -8.96
C MET A 168 -16.55 17.88 -8.58
N GLY A 169 -15.92 17.18 -9.52
CA GLY A 169 -14.65 16.46 -9.34
C GLY A 169 -14.81 15.04 -8.79
N VAL A 170 -16.05 14.59 -8.55
CA VAL A 170 -16.33 13.33 -7.86
C VAL A 170 -17.00 12.33 -8.78
N THR A 171 -16.40 11.14 -8.90
CA THR A 171 -17.02 10.00 -9.60
C THR A 171 -17.81 9.15 -8.62
N TRP A 172 -19.11 9.04 -8.82
CA TRP A 172 -19.95 8.21 -7.95
C TRP A 172 -19.62 6.71 -8.06
N ARG A 173 -19.00 6.24 -9.15
CA ARG A 173 -18.74 4.81 -9.38
C ARG A 173 -17.65 4.25 -8.47
N ALA A 174 -16.66 5.07 -8.13
CA ALA A 174 -15.52 4.62 -7.32
C ALA A 174 -15.92 4.30 -5.87
N TYR A 175 -16.86 5.06 -5.28
CA TYR A 175 -17.21 4.89 -3.87
C TYR A 175 -17.93 3.57 -3.56
N PRO A 176 -19.00 3.15 -4.28
CA PRO A 176 -19.62 1.85 -4.07
C PRO A 176 -18.64 0.70 -4.29
N ALA A 177 -17.75 0.80 -5.29
CA ALA A 177 -16.71 -0.19 -5.52
C ALA A 177 -15.73 -0.30 -4.35
N TYR A 178 -15.24 0.84 -3.88
CA TYR A 178 -14.36 0.94 -2.71
C TYR A 178 -15.03 0.37 -1.44
N PHE A 179 -16.26 0.79 -1.13
CA PHE A 179 -16.98 0.31 0.05
C PHE A 179 -17.31 -1.19 -0.05
N SER A 180 -17.62 -1.71 -1.24
CA SER A 180 -17.87 -3.14 -1.43
C SER A 180 -16.64 -3.99 -1.08
N GLY A 181 -15.44 -3.54 -1.48
CA GLY A 181 -14.18 -4.20 -1.12
C GLY A 181 -13.92 -4.21 0.40
N ILE A 182 -14.26 -3.12 1.09
CA ILE A 182 -14.15 -3.04 2.56
C ILE A 182 -15.17 -3.97 3.22
N LEU A 183 -16.44 -3.88 2.81
CA LEU A 183 -17.55 -4.61 3.42
C LEU A 183 -17.34 -6.12 3.39
N VAL A 184 -16.65 -6.65 2.38
CA VAL A 184 -16.38 -8.09 2.30
C VAL A 184 -15.46 -8.56 3.43
N THR A 185 -14.55 -7.72 3.92
CA THR A 185 -13.53 -8.10 4.91
C THR A 185 -13.75 -7.51 6.29
N ILE A 186 -14.70 -6.59 6.44
CA ILE A 186 -14.96 -5.87 7.70
C ILE A 186 -15.40 -6.78 8.86
N VAL A 187 -16.10 -7.88 8.55
CA VAL A 187 -16.52 -8.86 9.56
C VAL A 187 -15.30 -9.60 10.11
N GLY A 188 -14.36 -10.00 9.25
CA GLY A 188 -13.13 -10.63 9.72
C GLY A 188 -12.20 -9.66 10.45
N PHE A 189 -12.23 -8.38 10.08
CA PHE A 189 -11.57 -7.32 10.84
C PHE A 189 -12.13 -7.24 12.27
N ALA A 190 -13.44 -7.24 12.47
CA ALA A 190 -14.03 -7.26 13.81
C ALA A 190 -13.53 -8.44 14.65
N GLY A 191 -13.34 -9.61 14.03
CA GLY A 191 -12.70 -10.77 14.63
C GLY A 191 -11.27 -10.52 15.10
N ALA A 192 -10.47 -9.83 14.29
CA ALA A 192 -9.09 -9.47 14.63
C ALA A 192 -9.00 -8.49 15.82
N VAL A 193 -10.04 -7.68 16.07
CA VAL A 193 -10.13 -6.79 17.25
C VAL A 193 -10.72 -7.52 18.49
N GLY A 194 -10.96 -8.83 18.39
CA GLY A 194 -11.38 -9.67 19.52
C GLY A 194 -12.88 -9.86 19.66
N GLN A 195 -13.67 -9.54 18.63
CA GLN A 195 -15.10 -9.88 18.60
C GLN A 195 -15.31 -11.33 18.12
N PRO A 196 -16.34 -12.04 18.64
CA PRO A 196 -16.69 -13.34 18.13
C PRO A 196 -17.28 -13.22 16.73
N VAL A 197 -16.65 -13.84 15.74
CA VAL A 197 -17.09 -13.83 14.33
C VAL A 197 -17.05 -15.23 13.72
N PRO A 198 -17.81 -15.49 12.65
CA PRO A 198 -17.77 -16.79 11.97
C PRO A 198 -16.36 -17.12 11.46
N VAL A 199 -15.97 -18.39 11.53
CA VAL A 199 -14.64 -18.87 11.08
C VAL A 199 -14.36 -18.49 9.61
N GLY A 200 -15.39 -18.51 8.76
CA GLY A 200 -15.26 -18.07 7.36
C GLY A 200 -14.79 -16.62 7.19
N ALA A 201 -15.22 -15.72 8.07
CA ALA A 201 -14.79 -14.32 8.04
C ALA A 201 -13.30 -14.17 8.42
N ILE A 202 -12.79 -15.02 9.31
CA ILE A 202 -11.38 -15.05 9.69
C ILE A 202 -10.52 -15.49 8.50
N TYR A 203 -10.94 -16.53 7.77
CA TYR A 203 -10.22 -16.97 6.57
C TYR A 203 -10.19 -15.90 5.49
N LEU A 204 -11.31 -15.21 5.27
CA LEU A 204 -11.38 -14.12 4.31
C LEU A 204 -10.47 -12.95 4.71
N TYR A 205 -10.36 -12.67 6.01
CA TYR A 205 -9.46 -11.64 6.52
C TYR A 205 -7.97 -12.00 6.41
N ASN A 206 -7.61 -13.29 6.44
CA ASN A 206 -6.23 -13.71 6.23
C ASN A 206 -5.71 -13.35 4.82
N VAL A 207 -6.62 -13.29 3.84
CA VAL A 207 -6.34 -12.89 2.46
C VAL A 207 -6.97 -11.53 2.12
N ASN A 208 -7.14 -10.66 3.13
CA ASN A 208 -7.93 -9.43 3.00
C ASN A 208 -7.52 -8.54 1.82
N PHE A 209 -6.22 -8.46 1.52
CA PHE A 209 -5.72 -7.63 0.42
C PHE A 209 -6.28 -8.09 -0.92
N PHE A 210 -6.26 -9.40 -1.20
CA PHE A 210 -6.79 -9.93 -2.46
C PHE A 210 -8.31 -9.82 -2.52
N CYS A 211 -9.01 -10.07 -1.40
CA CYS A 211 -10.46 -9.96 -1.37
C CYS A 211 -10.93 -8.52 -1.61
N GLY A 212 -10.34 -7.55 -0.92
CA GLY A 212 -10.65 -6.13 -1.11
C GLY A 212 -10.38 -5.68 -2.54
N PHE A 213 -9.19 -6.01 -3.06
CA PHE A 213 -8.77 -5.69 -4.43
C PHE A 213 -9.71 -6.28 -5.49
N ILE A 214 -10.01 -7.58 -5.41
CA ILE A 214 -10.81 -8.27 -6.44
C ILE A 214 -12.25 -7.79 -6.42
N VAL A 215 -12.85 -7.67 -5.23
CA VAL A 215 -14.25 -7.24 -5.11
C VAL A 215 -14.40 -5.80 -5.59
N SER A 216 -13.52 -4.88 -5.17
CA SER A 216 -13.59 -3.49 -5.64
C SER A 216 -13.36 -3.38 -7.15
N SER A 217 -12.44 -4.18 -7.70
CA SER A 217 -12.17 -4.24 -9.13
C SER A 217 -13.40 -4.67 -9.92
N ILE A 218 -14.05 -5.78 -9.53
CA ILE A 218 -15.23 -6.32 -10.22
C ILE A 218 -16.39 -5.32 -10.17
N ILE A 219 -16.66 -4.73 -9.00
CA ILE A 219 -17.75 -3.76 -8.85
C ILE A 219 -17.46 -2.50 -9.67
N TYR A 220 -16.23 -1.98 -9.65
CA TYR A 220 -15.88 -0.81 -10.44
C TYR A 220 -16.05 -1.07 -11.95
N TRP A 221 -15.52 -2.20 -12.43
CA TRP A 221 -15.66 -2.62 -13.82
C TRP A 221 -17.13 -2.75 -14.23
N ALA A 222 -17.97 -3.38 -13.40
CA ALA A 222 -19.40 -3.53 -13.66
C ALA A 222 -20.09 -2.16 -13.74
N LEU A 223 -19.80 -1.25 -12.80
CA LEU A 223 -20.39 0.09 -12.78
C LEU A 223 -19.96 0.93 -14.01
N CYS A 224 -18.70 0.84 -14.43
CA CYS A 224 -18.20 1.50 -15.62
C CYS A 224 -18.75 0.88 -16.91
N THR A 225 -19.10 -0.41 -16.90
CA THR A 225 -19.75 -1.07 -18.05
C THR A 225 -21.22 -0.63 -18.18
N ILE A 226 -21.94 -0.49 -17.06
CA ILE A 226 -23.34 -0.03 -17.04
C ILE A 226 -23.43 1.49 -17.29
N SER A 227 -22.51 2.25 -16.73
CA SER A 227 -22.44 3.71 -16.84
C SER A 227 -21.03 4.12 -17.28
N PRO A 228 -20.77 4.15 -18.60
CA PRO A 228 -19.46 4.47 -19.15
C PRO A 228 -18.88 5.79 -18.63
N VAL A 229 -17.56 5.79 -18.47
CA VAL A 229 -16.78 6.98 -18.13
C VAL A 229 -16.18 7.58 -19.40
N PRO A 230 -16.01 8.91 -19.47
CA PRO A 230 -15.35 9.55 -20.61
C PRO A 230 -13.83 9.31 -20.59
N ALA A 231 -13.14 9.67 -21.68
CA ALA A 231 -11.70 9.48 -21.88
C ALA A 231 -11.28 8.01 -21.72
N VAL A 232 -11.86 7.15 -22.55
CA VAL A 232 -11.55 5.71 -22.63
C VAL A 232 -11.10 5.35 -24.04
N SER A 233 -10.25 4.32 -24.16
CA SER A 233 -9.80 3.80 -25.44
C SER A 233 -10.39 2.41 -25.72
N THR A 234 -10.63 2.10 -26.99
CA THR A 234 -11.03 0.76 -27.44
C THR A 234 -9.86 -0.22 -27.45
N CYS A 235 -8.62 0.27 -27.63
CA CYS A 235 -7.37 -0.51 -27.64
C CYS A 235 -6.40 -0.05 -26.52
N TRP A 236 -5.36 -0.84 -26.26
CA TRP A 236 -4.32 -0.50 -25.28
C TRP A 236 -3.46 0.67 -25.76
N MET A 237 -3.33 1.75 -24.96
CA MET A 237 -2.66 3.01 -25.32
C MET A 237 -1.84 3.56 -24.13
N GLU A 238 -0.68 2.96 -23.82
CA GLU A 238 0.14 3.35 -22.65
C GLU A 238 1.39 4.19 -23.01
N VAL A 239 1.98 4.01 -24.20
CA VAL A 239 3.19 4.73 -24.62
C VAL A 239 3.04 5.14 -26.08
N GLY A 240 2.92 6.45 -26.32
CA GLY A 240 3.15 7.14 -27.59
C GLY A 240 2.71 6.45 -28.88
N ASP A 241 1.51 6.78 -29.35
CA ASP A 241 1.20 6.94 -30.79
C ASP A 241 0.79 8.40 -31.09
N VAL A 242 1.21 9.33 -30.23
CA VAL A 242 1.05 10.77 -30.47
C VAL A 242 2.40 11.41 -30.22
N ASP A 243 3.19 11.49 -31.29
CA ASP A 243 4.40 12.36 -31.39
C ASP A 243 4.05 13.85 -31.28
N ASP A 244 2.78 14.17 -31.03
CA ASP A 244 2.26 15.50 -30.86
C ASP A 244 1.69 15.62 -29.44
N VAL A 245 2.47 16.20 -28.54
CA VAL A 245 1.97 16.67 -27.23
C VAL A 245 0.95 17.81 -27.45
N ASP A 246 0.74 18.25 -28.70
CA ASP A 246 -0.36 19.10 -29.14
C ASP A 246 -1.49 18.31 -29.80
N VAL A 247 -2.73 18.71 -29.47
CA VAL A 247 -4.02 18.34 -30.08
C VAL A 247 -4.52 16.89 -29.99
N ALA A 248 -5.09 16.55 -28.83
CA ALA A 248 -6.24 15.63 -28.73
C ALA A 248 -7.58 16.26 -29.22
N TYR A 249 -7.53 17.32 -30.05
CA TYR A 249 -8.73 17.99 -30.57
C TYR A 249 -9.31 17.35 -31.85
N ASP A 250 -8.59 16.43 -32.51
CA ASP A 250 -8.99 15.89 -33.82
C ASP A 250 -9.46 14.43 -33.82
N ALA A 251 -9.73 13.84 -32.65
CA ALA A 251 -10.55 12.63 -32.60
C ALA A 251 -12.00 13.04 -32.86
N LYS A 252 -12.46 12.86 -34.11
CA LYS A 252 -13.87 12.99 -34.52
C LYS A 252 -14.77 12.35 -33.46
N LEU A 253 -15.51 13.18 -32.74
CA LEU A 253 -16.66 12.77 -31.94
C LEU A 253 -17.71 12.24 -32.92
N ASP A 254 -17.79 10.92 -33.06
CA ASP A 254 -18.96 10.29 -33.66
C ASP A 254 -20.12 10.45 -32.68
N ASN A 255 -20.97 11.43 -32.95
CA ASN A 255 -22.25 11.62 -32.29
C ASN A 255 -23.22 10.52 -32.71
N THR A 256 -23.53 9.60 -31.80
CA THR A 256 -24.83 8.93 -31.72
C THR A 256 -25.26 8.81 -30.27
#